data_AF-A0AAW6JZY6-F1
#
_entry.id   AF-A0AAW6JZY6-F1
#
_cell.length_a   1.000
_cell.length_b   1.000
_cell.length_c   1.000
_cell.angle_alpha   90.00
_cell.angle_beta   90.00
_cell.angle_gamma   90.00
#
_symmetry.space_group_name_H-M   'P 1'
#
loop_
_entity.id
_entity.type
_entity.pdbx_description
1 polymer ?
#
loop_
_entity_poly.entity_id
_entity_poly.type
_entity_poly.pdbx_seq_one_letter_code
_entity_poly.pdbx_strand_id
1 'polypeptide(L)'
;MDKIQSEIAALQCQIQALQQERAALTNHHVTPENDSPLAIVEAYRRQARENVQLSAELKGIDDAMYFLEKQIQQKKAHLNRYLPMSIRISQQQEQLEEAKKIAQIHAERV
;
A
#
# COMPACT_ATOMS: atom_id res chain seq x y z
N MET A 1 17.59 13.01 13.42
CA MET A 1 16.20 12.92 12.93
C MET A 1 16.19 12.91 11.41
N ASP A 2 16.96 13.80 10.77
CA ASP A 2 17.04 13.96 9.31
C ASP A 2 17.39 12.66 8.55
N LYS A 3 18.38 11.90 9.02
CA LYS A 3 18.74 10.61 8.40
C LYS A 3 17.56 9.62 8.36
N ILE A 4 16.79 9.52 9.43
CA ILE A 4 15.63 8.60 9.50
C ILE A 4 14.50 9.10 8.59
N GLN A 5 14.32 10.42 8.47
CA GLN A 5 13.34 10.99 7.54
C GLN A 5 13.73 10.74 6.07
N SER A 6 15.01 10.90 5.71
CA SER A 6 15.51 10.56 4.37
C SER A 6 15.33 9.07 4.06
N GLU A 7 15.58 8.19 5.04
CA GLU A 7 15.34 6.75 4.89
C GLU A 7 13.84 6.43 4.68
N ILE A 8 12.93 7.11 5.39
CA ILE A 8 11.48 6.94 5.18
C ILE A 8 11.09 7.39 3.75
N ALA A 9 11.60 8.53 3.28
CA ALA A 9 11.31 9.01 1.93
C ALA A 9 11.82 8.03 0.86
N ALA A 10 13.01 7.47 1.04
CA ALA A 10 13.56 6.46 0.14
C ALA A 10 12.68 5.19 0.09
N LEU A 11 12.19 4.72 1.25
CA LEU A 11 11.27 3.58 1.32
C LEU A 11 9.93 3.89 0.63
N GLN A 12 9.42 5.11 0.76
CA GLN A 12 8.20 5.54 0.06
C GLN A 12 8.38 5.56 -1.46
N CYS A 13 9.53 6.02 -1.97
CA CYS A 13 9.84 5.96 -3.39
C CYS A 13 9.90 4.51 -3.90
N GLN A 14 10.46 3.58 -3.11
CA GLN A 14 10.50 2.15 -3.48
C GLN A 14 9.09 1.54 -3.53
N ILE A 15 8.22 1.87 -2.56
CA ILE A 15 6.82 1.43 -2.58
C ILE A 15 6.10 1.98 -3.82
N GLN A 16 6.31 3.25 -4.19
CA GLN A 16 5.70 3.81 -5.41
C GLN A 16 6.16 3.11 -6.69
N ALA A 17 7.45 2.76 -6.79
CA ALA A 17 7.96 2.00 -7.93
C ALA A 17 7.31 0.60 -8.01
N LEU A 18 7.21 -0.11 -6.88
CA LEU A 18 6.55 -1.42 -6.81
C LEU A 18 5.06 -1.35 -7.14
N GLN A 19 4.37 -0.27 -6.75
CA GLN A 19 2.97 -0.04 -7.11
C GLN A 19 2.79 0.14 -8.63
N GLN A 20 3.71 0.86 -9.29
CA GLN A 20 3.70 1.03 -10.74
C GLN A 20 3.98 -0.30 -11.46
N GLU A 21 4.94 -1.07 -10.97
CA GLU A 21 5.27 -2.40 -11.49
C GLU A 21 4.06 -3.34 -11.39
N ARG A 22 3.43 -3.41 -10.20
CA ARG A 22 2.19 -4.18 -9.98
C ARG A 22 1.08 -3.76 -10.94
N ALA A 23 0.88 -2.47 -11.15
CA ALA A 23 -0.13 -1.95 -12.07
C ALA A 23 0.15 -2.35 -13.53
N ALA A 24 1.41 -2.27 -13.95
CA ALA A 24 1.83 -2.68 -15.29
C ALA A 24 1.57 -4.19 -15.54
N LEU A 25 1.82 -5.03 -14.54
CA LEU A 25 1.56 -6.47 -14.58
C LEU A 25 0.06 -6.79 -14.58
N THR A 26 -0.75 -6.01 -13.85
CA THR A 26 -2.20 -6.23 -13.69
C THR A 26 -3.04 -5.74 -14.89
N ASN A 27 -2.45 -4.95 -15.80
CA ASN A 27 -3.14 -4.51 -17.04
C ASN A 27 -3.58 -5.67 -17.94
N HIS A 28 -3.11 -6.90 -17.69
CA HIS A 28 -3.65 -8.13 -18.27
C HIS A 28 -4.95 -8.51 -17.51
N HIS A 29 -6.06 -7.94 -18.00
CA HIS A 29 -7.42 -7.96 -17.48
C HIS A 29 -7.86 -9.23 -16.74
N VAL A 30 -8.19 -9.08 -15.46
CA VAL A 30 -9.21 -9.89 -14.79
C VAL A 30 -10.50 -9.10 -14.82
N THR A 31 -11.38 -9.46 -15.74
CA THR A 31 -12.76 -8.95 -15.75
C THR A 31 -13.63 -9.91 -14.97
N PRO A 32 -14.11 -9.54 -13.77
CA PRO A 32 -15.13 -10.33 -13.10
C PRO A 32 -16.41 -10.32 -13.94
N GLU A 33 -17.18 -11.40 -13.84
CA GLU A 33 -18.42 -11.56 -14.61
C GLU A 33 -19.52 -10.57 -14.14
N ASN A 34 -19.43 -10.13 -12.88
CA ASN A 34 -20.23 -9.05 -12.29
C ASN A 34 -19.52 -8.48 -11.04
N ASP A 35 -20.09 -7.43 -10.44
CA ASP A 35 -19.54 -6.76 -9.24
C ASP A 35 -19.79 -7.52 -7.93
N SER A 36 -20.28 -8.76 -7.99
CA SER A 36 -20.44 -9.58 -6.78
C SER A 36 -19.06 -9.87 -6.16
N PRO A 37 -18.90 -9.75 -4.83
CA PRO A 37 -17.66 -10.12 -4.16
C PRO A 37 -17.17 -11.54 -4.51
N LEU A 38 -18.11 -12.47 -4.73
CA LEU A 38 -17.78 -13.84 -5.12
C LEU A 38 -17.18 -13.90 -6.54
N ALA A 39 -17.79 -13.19 -7.50
CA ALA A 39 -17.32 -13.16 -8.89
C ALA A 39 -15.95 -12.49 -9.02
N ILE A 40 -15.69 -11.47 -8.20
CA ILE A 40 -14.36 -10.87 -8.08
C ILE A 40 -13.36 -11.93 -7.60
N VAL A 41 -13.63 -12.60 -6.49
CA VAL A 41 -12.73 -13.64 -5.95
C VAL A 41 -12.48 -14.77 -6.97
N GLU A 42 -13.51 -15.23 -7.66
CA GLU A 42 -13.38 -16.31 -8.65
C GLU A 42 -12.56 -15.88 -9.87
N ALA A 43 -12.71 -14.65 -10.35
CA ALA A 43 -11.95 -14.13 -11.46
C ALA A 43 -10.45 -14.04 -11.13
N TYR A 44 -10.10 -13.56 -9.93
CA TYR A 44 -8.70 -13.54 -9.47
C TYR A 44 -8.15 -14.96 -9.24
N ARG A 45 -8.95 -15.90 -8.74
CA ARG A 45 -8.53 -17.31 -8.61
C ARG A 45 -8.30 -17.97 -9.96
N ARG A 46 -9.12 -17.64 -10.97
CA ARG A 46 -8.95 -18.13 -12.35
C ARG A 46 -7.65 -17.61 -12.94
N GLN A 47 -7.39 -16.30 -12.84
CA GLN A 47 -6.12 -15.70 -13.28
C GLN A 47 -4.91 -16.37 -12.62
N ALA A 48 -4.97 -16.61 -11.31
CA ALA A 48 -3.87 -17.26 -10.60
C ALA A 48 -3.60 -18.70 -11.07
N ARG A 49 -4.62 -19.41 -11.54
CA ARG A 49 -4.49 -20.75 -12.13
C ARG A 49 -3.98 -20.69 -13.57
N GLU A 50 -4.45 -19.72 -14.35
CA GLU A 50 -4.10 -19.56 -15.76
C GLU A 50 -2.68 -19.02 -15.95
N ASN A 51 -2.20 -18.19 -15.02
CA ASN A 51 -0.85 -17.62 -15.06
C ASN A 51 -0.18 -17.65 -13.68
N VAL A 52 0.25 -18.85 -13.27
CA VAL A 52 0.87 -19.12 -11.96
C VAL A 52 2.13 -18.28 -11.73
N GLN A 53 2.94 -18.08 -12.77
CA GLN A 53 4.18 -17.29 -12.68
C GLN A 53 3.87 -15.82 -12.40
N LEU A 54 2.94 -15.22 -13.16
CA LEU A 54 2.47 -13.85 -12.93
C LEU A 54 1.86 -13.70 -11.53
N SER A 55 1.08 -14.69 -11.08
CA SER A 55 0.48 -14.66 -9.75
C SER A 55 1.53 -14.71 -8.63
N ALA A 56 2.60 -15.49 -8.80
CA ALA A 56 3.69 -15.56 -7.85
C ALA A 56 4.49 -14.25 -7.81
N GLU A 57 4.70 -13.63 -8.96
CA GLU A 57 5.38 -12.34 -9.09
C GLU A 57 4.59 -11.20 -8.43
N LEU A 58 3.29 -11.09 -8.74
CA LEU A 58 2.39 -10.12 -8.09
C LEU A 58 2.36 -10.30 -6.57
N LYS A 59 2.30 -11.54 -6.10
CA LYS A 59 2.37 -11.83 -4.65
C LYS A 59 3.70 -11.40 -4.04
N GLY A 60 4.82 -11.66 -4.72
CA GLY A 60 6.14 -11.22 -4.27
C GLY A 60 6.25 -9.69 -4.15
N ILE A 61 5.66 -8.95 -5.08
CA ILE A 61 5.56 -7.49 -5.03
C ILE A 61 4.69 -7.04 -3.84
N ASP A 62 3.53 -7.67 -3.64
CA ASP A 62 2.64 -7.37 -2.50
C ASP A 62 3.33 -7.63 -1.14
N ASP A 63 4.03 -8.76 -1.00
CA ASP A 63 4.79 -9.13 0.19
C ASP A 63 5.94 -8.13 0.45
N ALA A 64 6.63 -7.68 -0.61
CA ALA A 64 7.69 -6.68 -0.51
C ALA A 64 7.15 -5.31 -0.06
N MET A 65 6.03 -4.86 -0.64
CA MET A 65 5.37 -3.62 -0.20
C MET A 65 4.99 -3.68 1.28
N TYR A 66 4.35 -4.78 1.73
CA TYR A 66 3.99 -4.97 3.14
C TYR A 66 5.20 -4.88 4.07
N PHE A 67 6.33 -5.49 3.69
CA PHE A 67 7.56 -5.43 4.46
C PHE A 67 8.13 -4.00 4.55
N LEU A 68 8.13 -3.25 3.45
CA LEU A 68 8.61 -1.86 3.41
C LEU A 68 7.70 -0.93 4.23
N GLU A 69 6.38 -1.11 4.16
CA GLU A 69 5.42 -0.36 4.97
C GLU A 69 5.66 -0.59 6.47
N LYS A 70 5.89 -1.84 6.86
CA LYS A 70 6.22 -2.19 8.25
C LYS A 70 7.52 -1.52 8.71
N GLN A 71 8.54 -1.45 7.84
CA GLN A 71 9.78 -0.72 8.15
C GLN A 71 9.54 0.78 8.31
N ILE A 72 8.72 1.40 7.45
CA ILE A 72 8.32 2.81 7.60
C ILE A 72 7.62 3.03 8.94
N GLN A 73 6.66 2.17 9.32
CA GLN A 73 5.95 2.27 10.59
C GLN A 73 6.90 2.18 11.79
N GLN A 74 7.86 1.24 11.76
CA GLN A 74 8.89 1.13 12.80
C GLN A 74 9.74 2.39 12.89
N LYS A 75 10.25 2.90 11.76
CA LYS A 75 11.06 4.13 11.71
C LYS A 75 10.27 5.36 12.19
N LYS A 76 9.00 5.48 11.80
CA LYS A 76 8.08 6.53 12.29
C LYS A 76 7.86 6.41 13.80
N ALA A 77 7.66 5.21 14.33
CA ALA A 77 7.52 4.99 15.78
C ALA A 77 8.79 5.38 16.54
N HIS A 78 9.98 5.07 16.00
CA HIS A 78 11.25 5.52 16.55
C HIS A 78 11.35 7.05 16.57
N LEU A 79 11.03 7.75 15.47
CA LEU A 79 10.99 9.21 15.45
C LEU A 79 10.00 9.77 16.47
N ASN A 80 8.79 9.21 16.52
CA ASN A 80 7.71 9.67 17.40
C ASN A 80 8.08 9.51 18.88
N ARG A 81 8.86 8.48 19.24
CA ARG A 81 9.35 8.27 20.61
C ARG A 81 10.20 9.43 21.15
N TYR A 82 10.92 10.14 20.29
CA TYR A 82 11.79 11.26 20.68
C TYR A 82 11.15 12.64 20.50
N LEU A 83 9.95 12.72 19.95
CA LEU A 83 9.23 13.98 19.74
C LEU A 83 8.58 14.48 21.05
N PRO A 84 8.51 15.80 21.30
CA PRO A 84 7.69 16.37 22.36
C PRO A 84 6.21 15.99 22.20
N MET A 85 5.50 15.76 23.30
CA MET A 85 4.11 15.26 23.29
C MET A 85 3.15 16.13 22.44
N SER A 86 3.31 17.45 22.48
CA SER A 86 2.52 18.39 21.67
C SER A 86 2.65 18.15 20.17
N ILE A 87 3.87 17.83 19.70
CA ILE A 87 4.13 17.57 18.27
C ILE A 87 3.56 16.20 17.87
N ARG A 88 3.59 15.20 18.76
CA ARG A 88 3.00 13.88 18.48
C ARG A 88 1.50 13.96 18.27
N ILE A 89 0.80 14.71 19.13
CA ILE A 89 -0.65 14.90 19.05
C ILE A 89 -1.02 15.56 17.72
N SER A 90 -0.30 16.62 17.35
CA SER A 90 -0.53 17.30 16.07
C SER A 90 -0.31 16.39 14.86
N GLN A 91 0.77 15.59 14.85
CA GLN A 91 1.05 14.65 13.75
C GLN A 91 0.02 13.51 13.65
N GLN A 92 -0.50 13.02 14.77
CA GLN A 92 -1.54 12.00 14.78
C GLN A 92 -2.86 12.55 14.20
N GLN A 93 -3.17 13.80 14.50
CA GLN A 93 -4.36 14.47 13.98
C GLN A 93 -4.27 14.66 12.46
N GLU A 94 -3.10 15.05 11.96
CA GLU A 94 -2.84 15.22 10.52
C GLU A 94 -2.95 13.89 9.76
N GLN A 95 -2.40 12.80 10.31
CA GLN A 95 -2.52 11.46 9.74
C GLN A 95 -3.96 10.95 9.70
N LEU A 96 -4.76 11.28 10.73
CA LEU A 96 -6.18 10.92 10.77
C LEU A 96 -6.96 11.65 9.67
N GLU A 97 -6.69 12.93 9.47
CA GLU A 97 -7.34 13.71 8.41
C GLU A 97 -6.91 13.26 7.00
N GLU A 98 -5.64 12.91 6.82
CA GLU A 98 -5.16 12.36 5.54
C GLU A 98 -5.80 11.00 5.24
N ALA A 99 -5.89 10.10 6.23
CA ALA A 99 -6.57 8.82 6.08
C ALA A 99 -8.06 8.98 5.78
N LYS A 100 -8.75 9.93 6.45
CA LYS A 100 -10.13 10.28 6.14
C LYS A 100 -10.28 10.78 4.72
N LYS A 101 -9.38 11.65 4.26
CA LYS A 101 -9.40 12.20 2.90
C LYS A 101 -9.18 11.12 1.85
N ILE A 102 -8.27 10.18 2.09
CA ILE A 102 -8.04 9.02 1.21
C ILE A 102 -9.29 8.13 1.18
N ALA A 103 -9.89 7.82 2.34
CA ALA A 103 -11.11 7.03 2.43
C ALA A 103 -12.29 7.71 1.73
N GLN A 104 -12.41 9.04 1.84
CA GLN A 104 -13.44 9.82 1.17
C GLN A 104 -13.24 9.83 -0.35
N ILE A 105 -12.03 10.07 -0.85
CA ILE A 105 -11.71 9.99 -2.28
C ILE A 105 -11.98 8.58 -2.82
N HIS A 106 -11.71 7.54 -2.02
CA HIS A 106 -12.00 6.16 -2.40
C HIS A 106 -13.51 5.91 -2.45
N ALA A 107 -14.28 6.41 -1.47
CA ALA A 107 -15.74 6.30 -1.44
C ALA A 107 -16.45 7.10 -2.54
N GLU A 108 -15.90 8.25 -2.95
CA GLU A 108 -16.42 9.06 -4.07
C GLU A 108 -16.08 8.48 -5.45
N ARG A 109 -15.18 7.49 -5.52
CA ARG A 109 -14.80 6.78 -6.75
C ARG A 109 -15.48 5.42 -6.93
N VAL A 110 -16.31 4.99 -5.97
CA VAL A 110 -17.20 3.81 -6.04
C VAL A 110 -18.57 4.26 -6.52
#